data_AF-A0A439P254-F1
#
_entry.id   AF-A0A439P254-F1
#
_cell.length_a   1.000
_cell.length_b   1.000
_cell.length_c   1.000
_cell.angle_alpha   90.00
_cell.angle_beta   90.00
_cell.angle_gamma   90.00
#
_symmetry.space_group_name_H-M   'P 1'
#
loop_
_entity.id
_entity.type
_entity.pdbx_description
1 polymer ?
#
loop_
_entity_poly.entity_id
_entity_poly.type
_entity_poly.pdbx_seq_one_letter_code
_entity_poly.pdbx_strand_id
1 'polypeptide(L)'
;MRPNPHAQDQAPPHWRSTDRDRLHRRPLGRGDALELAGLGAKAAGLGELMSQPGSGDVHVPSTQWPKGKKPKKDAMAKDAPRSLKPLDEDTAHTPFPYDATALGNLRSDQKPRFFGVLTNPELLPDKTLPVDSLVAMQNRVDPKKVEALRGVKHGKPPVVVHMNGRNYIADGHHRASAAWLDGEDNIPVKYKDLEPVSNAMKMADPSIRICKVDESLGMVFGWAIVCKINGEDYYDLNIDKGGERVPEHIPEDAMLKATIDFMSGARAGNEMHAGPDKGTFVCAWPMTTEIAKTMGITTDRTGLMVAYRPPADVLAKFKSGEYTGFSIEGARLSSMEQEV
;
A
#
# COMPACT_ATOMS: atom_id res chain seq x y z
N MET A 1 68.34 -26.93 16.26
CA MET A 1 67.37 -27.97 16.66
C MET A 1 66.52 -28.32 15.44
N ARG A 2 66.33 -29.61 15.18
CA ARG A 2 65.79 -30.20 13.94
C ARG A 2 64.24 -30.16 13.93
N PRO A 3 63.59 -30.14 12.75
CA PRO A 3 62.13 -30.27 12.63
C PRO A 3 61.68 -31.73 12.81
N ASN A 4 60.50 -31.92 13.40
CA ASN A 4 59.87 -33.22 13.67
C ASN A 4 59.03 -33.69 12.46
N PRO A 5 59.23 -34.90 11.91
CA PRO A 5 58.42 -35.47 10.84
C PRO A 5 57.32 -36.40 11.39
N HIS A 6 56.25 -36.58 10.60
CA HIS A 6 55.15 -37.54 10.75
C HIS A 6 53.99 -37.20 11.71
N ALA A 7 52.85 -36.85 11.11
CA ALA A 7 51.54 -37.36 11.54
C ALA A 7 50.73 -37.68 10.28
N GLN A 8 50.46 -38.96 10.10
CA GLN A 8 49.71 -39.55 9.00
C GLN A 8 48.21 -39.46 9.24
N ASP A 9 47.50 -39.53 8.11
CA ASP A 9 46.08 -39.85 7.90
C ASP A 9 45.48 -40.80 8.95
N GLN A 10 44.35 -40.38 9.52
CA GLN A 10 43.36 -41.28 10.11
C GLN A 10 41.97 -40.95 9.56
N ALA A 11 41.54 -41.75 8.59
CA ALA A 11 40.12 -41.96 8.28
C ALA A 11 39.71 -43.35 8.81
N PRO A 12 38.63 -43.49 9.58
CA PRO A 12 38.02 -44.79 9.86
C PRO A 12 37.01 -45.20 8.76
N PRO A 13 36.71 -46.51 8.64
CA PRO A 13 36.19 -47.12 7.42
C PRO A 13 34.66 -47.28 7.42
N HIS A 14 34.14 -47.90 6.35
CA HIS A 14 32.88 -48.66 6.23
C HIS A 14 31.52 -47.93 6.27
N TRP A 15 31.00 -47.54 5.09
CA TRP A 15 29.73 -48.08 4.57
C TRP A 15 29.67 -47.92 3.05
N ARG A 16 29.88 -49.01 2.31
CA ARG A 16 29.51 -49.09 0.89
C ARG A 16 28.06 -49.55 0.78
N SER A 17 27.40 -49.01 -0.24
CA SER A 17 26.09 -49.36 -0.76
C SER A 17 25.77 -50.85 -0.75
N THR A 18 24.55 -51.18 -0.31
CA THR A 18 23.49 -51.84 -1.10
C THR A 18 22.26 -51.98 -0.21
N ASP A 19 21.14 -51.39 -0.59
CA ASP A 19 19.90 -52.17 -0.65
C ASP A 19 18.85 -51.46 -1.52
N ARG A 20 18.57 -52.12 -2.64
CA ARG A 20 17.37 -51.95 -3.45
C ARG A 20 16.28 -52.80 -2.79
N ASP A 21 15.05 -52.36 -3.03
CA ASP A 21 13.82 -53.13 -2.98
C ASP A 21 13.09 -53.32 -1.65
N ARG A 22 11.77 -53.10 -1.79
CA ARG A 22 10.63 -53.39 -0.91
C ARG A 22 10.40 -52.43 0.26
N LEU A 23 9.39 -51.58 0.07
CA LEU A 23 8.17 -51.73 0.88
C LEU A 23 6.92 -51.33 0.07
N HIS A 24 5.86 -52.11 0.34
CA HIS A 24 4.72 -52.38 -0.50
C HIS A 24 3.72 -51.23 -0.66
N ARG A 25 3.16 -51.15 -1.89
CA ARG A 25 1.88 -50.52 -2.20
C ARG A 25 0.74 -51.20 -1.42
N ARG A 26 -0.22 -50.42 -0.92
CA ARG A 26 -1.62 -50.84 -0.77
C ARG A 26 -2.55 -49.86 -1.50
N PRO A 27 -3.59 -50.36 -2.20
CA PRO A 27 -4.55 -49.54 -2.92
C PRO A 27 -5.82 -49.28 -2.09
N LEU A 28 -6.38 -48.09 -2.22
CA LEU A 28 -7.76 -47.73 -1.92
C LEU A 28 -8.15 -46.75 -3.03
N GLY A 29 -9.23 -46.84 -3.79
CA GLY A 29 -10.38 -47.72 -3.87
C GLY A 29 -11.34 -46.97 -4.82
N ARG A 30 -11.82 -47.62 -5.87
CA ARG A 30 -12.83 -47.03 -6.78
C ARG A 30 -14.15 -46.95 -6.02
N GLY A 31 -14.82 -45.81 -6.14
CA GLY A 31 -16.20 -45.60 -5.70
C GLY A 31 -16.80 -44.43 -6.48
N ASP A 32 -17.52 -44.80 -7.53
CA ASP A 32 -18.67 -44.14 -8.15
C ASP A 32 -18.53 -42.77 -8.82
N ALA A 33 -18.53 -42.87 -10.15
CA ALA A 33 -19.01 -41.85 -11.06
C ALA A 33 -20.49 -41.56 -10.81
N LEU A 34 -20.85 -40.28 -10.81
CA LEU A 34 -22.19 -39.85 -11.16
C LEU A 34 -22.08 -38.81 -12.26
N GLU A 35 -22.49 -39.30 -13.41
CA GLU A 35 -22.73 -38.65 -14.68
C GLU A 35 -23.84 -37.60 -14.50
N LEU A 36 -23.62 -36.38 -15.00
CA LEU A 36 -24.71 -35.52 -15.49
C LEU A 36 -24.18 -34.76 -16.70
N ALA A 37 -24.53 -35.34 -17.86
CA ALA A 37 -24.40 -34.72 -19.17
C ALA A 37 -25.43 -33.60 -19.34
N GLY A 38 -25.10 -32.59 -20.15
CA GLY A 38 -26.12 -31.86 -20.89
C GLY A 38 -25.78 -30.43 -21.27
N LEU A 39 -25.65 -30.22 -22.59
CA LEU A 39 -25.78 -28.95 -23.35
C LEU A 39 -24.53 -28.04 -23.35
N GLY A 40 -23.92 -27.66 -24.46
CA GLY A 40 -24.34 -27.73 -25.86
C GLY A 40 -23.93 -26.43 -26.60
N ALA A 41 -22.82 -26.52 -27.34
CA ALA A 41 -22.58 -25.90 -28.66
C ALA A 41 -22.38 -24.36 -28.87
N LYS A 42 -21.28 -24.10 -29.62
CA LYS A 42 -21.10 -23.18 -30.79
C LYS A 42 -20.97 -21.66 -30.53
N ALA A 43 -19.78 -21.07 -30.78
CA ALA A 43 -19.31 -20.46 -32.06
C ALA A 43 -19.42 -18.91 -31.97
N ALA A 44 -18.72 -18.02 -32.69
CA ALA A 44 -17.49 -17.91 -33.47
C ALA A 44 -17.30 -16.39 -33.72
N GLY A 45 -16.10 -15.93 -34.11
CA GLY A 45 -15.81 -14.55 -34.58
C GLY A 45 -14.95 -13.76 -33.58
N LEU A 46 -13.64 -13.51 -33.74
CA LEU A 46 -12.78 -13.20 -34.90
C LEU A 46 -13.08 -11.81 -35.53
N GLY A 47 -12.08 -10.92 -35.49
CA GLY A 47 -12.05 -9.59 -36.11
C GLY A 47 -11.46 -8.52 -35.19
N GLU A 48 -10.15 -8.54 -34.85
CA GLU A 48 -9.05 -8.02 -35.67
C GLU A 48 -9.05 -6.48 -35.78
N LEU A 49 -8.13 -5.82 -35.07
CA LEU A 49 -7.40 -4.68 -35.63
C LEU A 49 -5.96 -4.72 -35.12
N MET A 50 -5.06 -5.10 -36.02
CA MET A 50 -3.62 -5.12 -35.84
C MET A 50 -3.01 -3.70 -35.85
N SER A 51 -1.93 -3.55 -35.08
CA SER A 51 -0.68 -2.85 -35.40
C SER A 51 -0.70 -1.37 -35.80
N GLN A 52 -0.04 -0.51 -35.02
CA GLN A 52 1.38 -0.18 -35.27
C GLN A 52 2.00 0.72 -34.17
N PRO A 53 3.35 0.75 -34.08
CA PRO A 53 4.11 1.35 -32.98
C PRO A 53 4.41 2.83 -33.23
N GLY A 54 4.37 3.63 -32.17
CA GLY A 54 4.78 5.02 -32.18
C GLY A 54 5.48 5.38 -30.88
N SER A 55 6.75 5.00 -30.77
CA SER A 55 7.68 5.61 -29.82
C SER A 55 7.92 7.06 -30.24
N GLY A 56 7.01 7.96 -29.87
CA GLY A 56 7.22 9.39 -29.89
C GLY A 56 7.45 9.85 -28.46
N ASP A 57 8.69 10.13 -28.10
CA ASP A 57 9.01 10.84 -26.87
C ASP A 57 8.30 12.20 -26.90
N VAL A 58 7.18 12.31 -26.19
CA VAL A 58 6.58 13.60 -25.88
C VAL A 58 7.36 14.16 -24.70
N HIS A 59 8.37 14.97 -25.00
CA HIS A 59 8.95 15.88 -24.03
C HIS A 59 7.85 16.84 -23.57
N VAL A 60 7.25 16.57 -22.41
CA VAL A 60 6.40 17.53 -21.71
C VAL A 60 7.36 18.52 -21.05
N PRO A 61 7.45 19.78 -21.51
CA PRO A 61 8.27 20.76 -20.83
C PRO A 61 7.75 20.87 -19.40
N SER A 62 8.64 20.81 -18.42
CA SER A 62 8.28 21.05 -17.02
C SER A 62 7.44 22.32 -16.94
N THR A 63 6.14 22.18 -16.67
CA THR A 63 5.26 23.32 -16.50
C THR A 63 5.84 24.14 -15.36
N GLN A 64 6.46 25.27 -15.68
CA GLN A 64 6.83 26.26 -14.70
C GLN A 64 5.53 26.82 -14.12
N TRP A 65 5.09 26.20 -13.04
CA TRP A 65 3.99 26.73 -12.26
C TRP A 65 4.39 28.14 -11.80
N PRO A 66 3.52 29.16 -11.99
CA PRO A 66 3.83 30.50 -11.56
C PRO A 66 4.08 30.45 -10.05
N LYS A 67 5.29 30.86 -9.64
CA LYS A 67 5.60 31.09 -8.22
C LYS A 67 4.54 32.05 -7.70
N GLY A 68 3.59 31.54 -6.92
CA GLY A 68 2.59 32.37 -6.26
C GLY A 68 3.34 33.46 -5.52
N LYS A 69 3.04 34.73 -5.84
CA LYS A 69 3.57 35.86 -5.07
C LYS A 69 3.18 35.61 -3.62
N LYS A 70 4.17 35.51 -2.74
CA LYS A 70 3.92 35.53 -1.29
C LYS A 70 3.03 36.75 -1.02
N PRO A 71 1.86 36.58 -0.37
CA PRO A 71 1.10 37.74 0.05
C PRO A 71 2.01 38.59 0.94
N LYS A 72 2.03 39.91 0.71
CA LYS A 72 2.73 40.83 1.59
C LYS A 72 2.19 40.60 3.00
N LYS A 73 3.10 40.39 3.93
CA LYS A 73 2.79 40.23 5.35
C LYS A 73 2.40 41.61 5.86
N ASP A 74 1.15 42.00 5.66
CA ASP A 74 0.58 43.11 6.40
C ASP A 74 0.59 42.66 7.86
N ALA A 75 1.43 43.30 8.67
CA ALA A 75 1.47 43.06 10.09
C ALA A 75 0.09 43.39 10.65
N MET A 76 -0.73 42.36 10.89
CA MET A 76 -2.00 42.53 11.60
C MET A 76 -1.67 43.10 12.97
N ALA A 77 -2.17 44.32 13.23
CA ALA A 77 -2.09 44.98 14.52
C ALA A 77 -2.56 44.00 15.61
N LYS A 78 -1.71 43.73 16.59
CA LYS A 78 -1.92 42.70 17.63
C LYS A 78 -2.98 43.08 18.69
N ASP A 79 -3.61 44.24 18.59
CA ASP A 79 -4.35 44.83 19.73
C ASP A 79 -5.86 45.02 19.51
N ALA A 80 -6.42 44.56 18.38
CA ALA A 80 -7.87 44.52 18.20
C ALA A 80 -8.43 43.18 18.72
N PRO A 81 -9.50 43.17 19.55
CA PRO A 81 -10.12 41.93 19.98
C PRO A 81 -10.62 41.14 18.77
N ARG A 82 -10.19 39.88 18.66
CA ARG A 82 -10.60 38.96 17.59
C ARG A 82 -12.11 38.70 17.71
N SER A 83 -12.83 38.76 16.59
CA SER A 83 -14.27 38.50 16.54
C SER A 83 -14.64 37.75 15.26
N LEU A 84 -15.68 36.92 15.34
CA LEU A 84 -16.23 36.23 14.18
C LEU A 84 -17.14 37.17 13.38
N LYS A 85 -17.03 37.11 12.05
CA LYS A 85 -17.91 37.87 11.16
C LYS A 85 -19.20 37.08 10.93
N PRO A 86 -20.40 37.62 11.23
CA PRO A 86 -21.66 36.94 10.92
C PRO A 86 -21.75 36.53 9.45
N LEU A 87 -22.30 35.36 9.17
CA LEU A 87 -22.60 34.86 7.84
C LEU A 87 -24.11 34.89 7.58
N ASP A 88 -24.89 34.42 8.56
CA ASP A 88 -26.36 34.47 8.60
C ASP A 88 -26.83 34.59 10.06
N GLU A 89 -28.13 34.38 10.32
CA GLU A 89 -28.73 34.53 11.66
C GLU A 89 -28.14 33.55 12.70
N ASP A 90 -27.70 32.37 12.26
CA ASP A 90 -27.26 31.28 13.15
C ASP A 90 -25.77 30.94 13.03
N THR A 91 -25.10 31.42 11.98
CA THR A 91 -23.72 31.07 11.67
C THR A 91 -22.83 32.30 11.43
N ALA A 92 -21.53 32.11 11.65
CA ALA A 92 -20.50 33.06 11.32
C ALA A 92 -19.47 32.45 10.37
N HIS A 93 -18.78 33.31 9.64
CA HIS A 93 -17.61 32.92 8.87
C HIS A 93 -16.53 32.33 9.79
N THR A 94 -15.89 31.28 9.29
CA THR A 94 -14.61 30.82 9.83
C THR A 94 -13.58 31.96 9.83
N PRO A 95 -12.75 32.11 10.88
CA PRO A 95 -11.70 33.15 10.90
C PRO A 95 -10.50 32.77 10.02
N PHE A 96 -10.45 31.54 9.52
CA PHE A 96 -9.38 31.03 8.66
C PHE A 96 -9.69 31.28 7.18
N PRO A 97 -8.67 31.42 6.32
CA PRO A 97 -8.87 31.38 4.87
C PRO A 97 -9.71 30.16 4.46
N TYR A 98 -10.77 30.38 3.70
CA TYR A 98 -11.66 29.31 3.24
C TYR A 98 -11.28 28.88 1.82
N ASP A 99 -11.23 27.56 1.60
CA ASP A 99 -10.97 26.97 0.29
C ASP A 99 -12.06 25.94 -0.05
N ALA A 100 -13.03 26.37 -0.87
CA ALA A 100 -14.12 25.53 -1.34
C ALA A 100 -13.66 24.36 -2.22
N THR A 101 -12.46 24.44 -2.77
CA THR A 101 -11.91 23.44 -3.70
C THR A 101 -11.07 22.37 -3.00
N ALA A 102 -10.83 22.51 -1.69
CA ALA A 102 -9.94 21.64 -0.92
C ALA A 102 -10.24 20.14 -1.11
N LEU A 103 -11.51 19.72 -1.01
CA LEU A 103 -11.90 18.33 -1.25
C LEU A 103 -11.76 17.91 -2.72
N GLY A 104 -12.08 18.81 -3.65
CA GLY A 104 -11.98 18.56 -5.10
C GLY A 104 -10.53 18.42 -5.58
N ASN A 105 -9.59 19.05 -4.88
CA ASN A 105 -8.16 19.03 -5.19
C ASN A 105 -7.40 17.85 -4.54
N LEU A 106 -8.09 16.95 -3.83
CA LEU A 106 -7.50 15.71 -3.35
C LEU A 106 -7.14 14.82 -4.55
N ARG A 107 -5.88 14.40 -4.61
CA ARG A 107 -5.44 13.33 -5.52
C ARG A 107 -6.21 12.04 -5.21
N SER A 108 -6.29 11.14 -6.18
CA SER A 108 -6.96 9.83 -6.01
C SER A 108 -6.40 9.03 -4.83
N ASP A 109 -5.07 9.05 -4.60
CA ASP A 109 -4.42 8.39 -3.47
C ASP A 109 -4.73 9.05 -2.12
N GLN A 110 -5.00 10.36 -2.12
CA GLN A 110 -5.26 11.13 -0.90
C GLN A 110 -6.68 10.94 -0.39
N LYS A 111 -7.67 10.70 -1.26
CA LYS A 111 -9.08 10.52 -0.85
C LYS A 111 -9.28 9.46 0.24
N PRO A 112 -8.85 8.19 0.07
CA PRO A 112 -9.05 7.18 1.12
C PRO A 112 -8.29 7.52 2.40
N ARG A 113 -7.09 8.10 2.29
CA ARG A 113 -6.31 8.56 3.45
C ARG A 113 -7.03 9.69 4.20
N PHE A 114 -7.60 10.64 3.48
CA PHE A 114 -8.38 11.74 4.03
C PHE A 114 -9.62 11.24 4.78
N PHE A 115 -10.40 10.33 4.18
CA PHE A 115 -11.55 9.78 4.90
C PHE A 115 -11.13 8.92 6.10
N GLY A 116 -10.01 8.19 5.99
CA GLY A 116 -9.45 7.43 7.11
C GLY A 116 -9.08 8.28 8.33
N VAL A 117 -8.60 9.53 8.12
CA VAL A 117 -8.31 10.43 9.25
C VAL A 117 -9.56 10.85 10.02
N LEU A 118 -10.73 10.88 9.35
CA LEU A 118 -12.00 11.23 9.97
C LEU A 118 -12.60 10.05 10.77
N THR A 119 -12.34 8.82 10.32
CA THR A 119 -12.81 7.61 11.01
C THR A 119 -12.07 7.36 12.32
N ASN A 120 -10.73 7.44 12.31
CA ASN A 120 -9.89 7.08 13.46
C ASN A 120 -8.94 8.24 13.88
N PRO A 121 -9.47 9.42 14.28
CA PRO A 121 -8.66 10.59 14.57
C PRO A 121 -7.72 10.41 15.77
N GLU A 122 -8.05 9.52 16.72
CA GLU A 122 -7.22 9.28 17.91
C GLU A 122 -5.90 8.56 17.60
N LEU A 123 -5.83 7.83 16.47
CA LEU A 123 -4.62 7.14 16.02
C LEU A 123 -3.62 8.08 15.33
N LEU A 124 -4.02 9.33 15.08
CA LEU A 124 -3.16 10.30 14.41
C LEU A 124 -2.14 10.88 15.40
N PRO A 125 -0.91 11.15 14.94
CA PRO A 125 0.09 11.81 15.76
C PRO A 125 -0.38 13.20 16.16
N ASP A 126 -0.07 13.57 17.40
CA ASP A 126 -0.25 14.94 17.88
C ASP A 126 0.82 15.86 17.28
N LYS A 127 0.42 17.05 16.88
CA LYS A 127 1.31 18.11 16.41
C LYS A 127 0.81 19.45 16.91
N THR A 128 1.73 20.39 17.14
CA THR A 128 1.37 21.79 17.39
C THR A 128 1.59 22.58 16.10
N LEU A 129 0.56 23.30 15.65
CA LEU A 129 0.63 24.12 14.45
C LEU A 129 0.35 25.60 14.76
N PRO A 130 0.99 26.54 14.04
CA PRO A 130 0.59 27.95 14.09
C PRO A 130 -0.85 28.13 13.64
N VAL A 131 -1.63 28.89 14.38
CA VAL A 131 -3.05 29.15 14.07
C VAL A 131 -3.20 29.85 12.72
N ASP A 132 -2.26 30.73 12.37
CA ASP A 132 -2.23 31.44 11.08
C ASP A 132 -1.86 30.55 9.88
N SER A 133 -1.42 29.31 10.11
CA SER A 133 -1.13 28.35 9.05
C SER A 133 -2.35 27.56 8.58
N LEU A 134 -3.47 27.65 9.32
CA LEU A 134 -4.66 26.84 9.09
C LEU A 134 -5.54 27.40 7.97
N VAL A 135 -6.10 26.50 7.18
CA VAL A 135 -7.05 26.77 6.10
C VAL A 135 -8.32 25.98 6.37
N ALA A 136 -9.48 26.63 6.28
CA ALA A 136 -10.75 25.98 6.52
C ALA A 136 -11.30 25.32 5.25
N MET A 137 -11.75 24.07 5.39
CA MET A 137 -12.53 23.35 4.38
C MET A 137 -14.03 23.65 4.45
N GLN A 138 -14.48 24.31 5.52
CA GLN A 138 -15.86 24.76 5.73
C GLN A 138 -15.88 26.26 6.00
N ASN A 139 -16.74 27.02 5.30
CA ASN A 139 -16.79 28.48 5.44
C ASN A 139 -17.61 29.00 6.64
N ARG A 140 -18.20 28.10 7.42
CA ARG A 140 -19.16 28.45 8.48
C ARG A 140 -18.82 27.79 9.80
N VAL A 141 -19.12 28.47 10.89
CA VAL A 141 -19.13 27.93 12.26
C VAL A 141 -20.35 28.47 13.00
N ASP A 142 -20.85 27.73 13.97
CA ASP A 142 -21.90 28.16 14.89
C ASP A 142 -21.26 28.99 16.03
N PRO A 143 -21.55 30.29 16.16
CA PRO A 143 -20.94 31.15 17.18
C PRO A 143 -21.20 30.68 18.61
N LYS A 144 -22.39 30.11 18.89
CA LYS A 144 -22.73 29.62 20.24
C LYS A 144 -21.87 28.42 20.59
N LYS A 145 -21.62 27.52 19.64
CA LYS A 145 -20.70 26.40 19.82
C LYS A 145 -19.25 26.85 19.98
N VAL A 146 -18.83 27.85 19.21
CA VAL A 146 -17.48 28.42 19.36
C VAL A 146 -17.30 28.99 20.76
N GLU A 147 -18.22 29.84 21.22
CA GLU A 147 -18.13 30.47 22.55
C GLU A 147 -18.11 29.43 23.68
N ALA A 148 -18.94 28.38 23.57
CA ALA A 148 -18.96 27.29 24.54
C ALA A 148 -17.65 26.47 24.60
N LEU A 149 -16.81 26.56 23.57
CA LEU A 149 -15.53 25.85 23.48
C LEU A 149 -14.33 26.71 23.90
N ARG A 150 -14.52 28.01 24.16
CA ARG A 150 -13.45 28.92 24.60
C ARG A 150 -12.92 28.55 25.98
N GLY A 151 -11.61 28.72 26.18
CA GLY A 151 -10.93 28.42 27.44
C GLY A 151 -10.84 26.94 27.81
N VAL A 152 -11.36 26.02 26.98
CA VAL A 152 -11.34 24.57 27.25
C VAL A 152 -9.95 23.99 26.94
N LYS A 153 -9.11 23.85 27.99
CA LYS A 153 -7.73 23.37 27.86
C LYS A 153 -7.56 21.86 27.56
N HIS A 154 -8.61 21.05 27.76
CA HIS A 154 -8.56 19.57 27.62
C HIS A 154 -9.58 19.00 26.64
N GLY A 155 -10.00 19.79 25.64
CA GLY A 155 -10.92 19.34 24.60
C GLY A 155 -10.23 18.47 23.54
N LYS A 156 -11.02 17.68 22.81
CA LYS A 156 -10.53 16.90 21.65
C LYS A 156 -9.86 17.85 20.63
N PRO A 157 -8.58 17.69 20.29
CA PRO A 157 -7.92 18.55 19.31
C PRO A 157 -8.60 18.52 17.93
N PRO A 158 -8.52 19.59 17.12
CA PRO A 158 -8.92 19.55 15.72
C PRO A 158 -8.11 18.53 14.91
N VAL A 159 -8.69 18.02 13.83
CA VAL A 159 -8.00 17.18 12.85
C VAL A 159 -7.53 18.05 11.71
N VAL A 160 -6.23 18.01 11.43
CA VAL A 160 -5.60 18.79 10.35
C VAL A 160 -4.88 17.86 9.39
N VAL A 161 -5.14 18.06 8.10
CA VAL A 161 -4.43 17.38 7.02
C VAL A 161 -3.53 18.36 6.27
N HIS A 162 -2.32 17.94 5.91
CA HIS A 162 -1.44 18.73 5.05
C HIS A 162 -1.56 18.25 3.60
N MET A 163 -1.94 19.13 2.69
CA MET A 163 -2.01 18.85 1.25
C MET A 163 -1.86 20.16 0.47
N ASN A 164 -1.34 20.07 -0.75
CA ASN A 164 -1.09 21.21 -1.64
C ASN A 164 -0.38 22.38 -0.94
N GLY A 165 0.60 22.06 -0.07
CA GLY A 165 1.41 22.98 0.71
C GLY A 165 0.67 23.73 1.82
N ARG A 166 -0.52 23.27 2.24
CA ARG A 166 -1.39 23.96 3.20
C ARG A 166 -1.91 23.01 4.28
N ASN A 167 -2.17 23.56 5.47
CA ASN A 167 -2.74 22.83 6.61
C ASN A 167 -4.26 23.02 6.64
N TYR A 168 -5.01 22.04 6.18
CA TYR A 168 -6.46 22.10 6.13
C TYR A 168 -7.11 21.52 7.39
N ILE A 169 -8.04 22.27 7.98
CA ILE A 169 -8.89 21.79 9.07
C ILE A 169 -9.92 20.82 8.46
N ALA A 170 -9.69 19.53 8.68
CA ALA A 170 -10.56 18.45 8.20
C ALA A 170 -11.73 18.20 9.16
N ASP A 171 -11.50 18.31 10.47
CA ASP A 171 -12.55 18.33 11.51
C ASP A 171 -12.18 19.30 12.64
N GLY A 172 -13.20 19.83 13.32
CA GLY A 172 -13.02 20.66 14.51
C GLY A 172 -12.92 22.15 14.25
N HIS A 173 -13.56 22.68 13.20
CA HIS A 173 -13.59 24.11 12.87
C HIS A 173 -14.01 24.98 14.05
N HIS A 174 -15.02 24.58 14.85
CA HIS A 174 -15.44 25.35 16.03
C HIS A 174 -14.33 25.45 17.10
N ARG A 175 -13.58 24.37 17.30
CA ARG A 175 -12.48 24.31 18.29
C ARG A 175 -11.29 25.16 17.83
N ALA A 176 -10.95 25.08 16.55
CA ALA A 176 -9.94 25.94 15.96
C ALA A 176 -10.34 27.43 16.04
N SER A 177 -11.60 27.77 15.74
CA SER A 177 -12.11 29.13 15.87
C SER A 177 -12.12 29.64 17.32
N ALA A 178 -12.41 28.77 18.29
CA ALA A 178 -12.37 29.14 19.71
C ALA A 178 -10.94 29.50 20.16
N ALA A 179 -9.96 28.66 19.81
CA ALA A 179 -8.55 28.96 20.07
C ALA A 179 -8.09 30.26 19.37
N TRP A 180 -8.56 30.50 18.14
CA TRP A 180 -8.31 31.77 17.47
C TRP A 180 -8.90 32.94 18.25
N LEU A 181 -10.15 32.89 18.72
CA LEU A 181 -10.75 33.96 19.53
C LEU A 181 -10.04 34.18 20.86
N ASP A 182 -9.50 33.12 21.46
CA ASP A 182 -8.73 33.19 22.71
C ASP A 182 -7.34 33.79 22.55
N GLY A 183 -6.96 34.19 21.32
CA GLY A 183 -5.68 34.84 21.08
C GLY A 183 -4.52 33.86 20.94
N GLU A 184 -4.79 32.56 20.85
CA GLU A 184 -3.75 31.55 20.70
C GLU A 184 -2.97 31.77 19.40
N ASP A 185 -1.65 31.65 19.49
CA ASP A 185 -0.74 31.70 18.34
C ASP A 185 -0.47 30.28 17.79
N ASN A 186 -0.62 29.26 18.64
CA ASN A 186 -0.39 27.86 18.30
C ASN A 186 -1.50 26.98 18.88
N ILE A 187 -1.83 25.89 18.20
CA ILE A 187 -2.89 24.97 18.62
C ILE A 187 -2.43 23.51 18.49
N PRO A 188 -2.71 22.65 19.49
CA PRO A 188 -2.52 21.21 19.36
C PRO A 188 -3.56 20.62 18.41
N VAL A 189 -3.12 19.76 17.49
CA VAL A 189 -3.95 19.12 16.47
C VAL A 189 -3.58 17.64 16.32
N LYS A 190 -4.55 16.84 15.87
CA LYS A 190 -4.30 15.53 15.27
C LYS A 190 -3.90 15.73 13.82
N TYR A 191 -2.71 15.27 13.43
CA TYR A 191 -2.10 15.67 12.16
C TYR A 191 -1.88 14.49 11.21
N LYS A 192 -2.17 14.71 9.92
CA LYS A 192 -1.76 13.78 8.85
C LYS A 192 -1.19 14.54 7.68
N ASP A 193 0.02 14.17 7.26
CA ASP A 193 0.56 14.63 5.99
C ASP A 193 0.03 13.77 4.83
N LEU A 194 -0.62 14.41 3.86
CA LEU A 194 -1.12 13.81 2.63
C LEU A 194 -0.22 14.17 1.43
N GLU A 195 0.75 15.06 1.59
CA GLU A 195 1.66 15.47 0.50
C GLU A 195 2.49 14.32 -0.04
N PRO A 196 3.15 13.50 0.81
CA PRO A 196 3.87 12.34 0.33
C PRO A 196 2.95 11.56 -0.59
N VAL A 197 3.32 11.56 -1.88
CA VAL A 197 2.88 10.56 -2.83
C VAL A 197 3.47 9.31 -2.24
N SER A 198 2.65 8.60 -1.46
CA SER A 198 3.04 7.26 -1.06
C SER A 198 3.37 6.54 -2.36
N ASN A 199 4.41 5.70 -2.36
CA ASN A 199 4.74 4.88 -3.53
C ASN A 199 3.51 4.06 -4.05
N ALA A 200 2.44 4.03 -3.25
CA ALA A 200 1.03 3.71 -3.48
C ALA A 200 0.34 4.02 -4.82
N MET A 201 0.90 4.81 -5.74
CA MET A 201 0.31 4.98 -7.08
C MET A 201 1.35 5.10 -8.19
N LYS A 202 2.52 4.48 -8.05
CA LYS A 202 3.23 4.11 -9.27
C LYS A 202 2.35 3.06 -9.96
N MET A 203 1.84 3.37 -11.15
CA MET A 203 1.35 2.33 -12.08
C MET A 203 2.31 1.17 -11.98
N ALA A 204 1.82 -0.02 -11.59
CA ALA A 204 2.61 -1.21 -11.29
C ALA A 204 3.89 -1.24 -12.13
N ASP A 205 4.98 -0.72 -11.57
CA ASP A 205 6.23 -0.62 -12.32
C ASP A 205 6.69 -2.07 -12.45
N PRO A 206 6.76 -2.63 -13.67
CA PRO A 206 7.15 -4.02 -13.88
C PRO A 206 8.47 -4.37 -13.18
N SER A 207 9.37 -3.39 -13.05
CA SER A 207 10.67 -3.53 -12.41
C SER A 207 10.58 -3.70 -10.89
N ILE A 208 9.44 -3.36 -10.27
CA ILE A 208 9.20 -3.59 -8.85
C ILE A 208 8.90 -5.07 -8.58
N ARG A 209 8.28 -5.78 -9.53
CA ARG A 209 7.82 -7.16 -9.30
C ARG A 209 8.74 -8.21 -9.89
N ILE A 210 9.07 -8.15 -11.17
CA ILE A 210 9.93 -9.16 -11.79
C ILE A 210 11.38 -8.71 -11.69
N CYS A 211 12.19 -9.46 -10.95
CA CYS A 211 13.60 -9.13 -10.73
C CYS A 211 14.52 -9.89 -11.69
N LYS A 212 14.18 -11.14 -12.05
CA LYS A 212 15.00 -11.97 -12.94
C LYS A 212 14.16 -13.04 -13.61
N VAL A 213 14.40 -13.24 -14.91
CA VAL A 213 13.99 -14.45 -15.65
C VAL A 213 15.25 -15.28 -15.89
N ASP A 214 15.34 -16.47 -15.30
CA ASP A 214 16.46 -17.39 -15.45
C ASP A 214 16.05 -18.56 -16.36
N GLU A 215 16.44 -18.47 -17.63
CA GLU A 215 16.11 -19.48 -18.64
C GLU A 215 16.78 -20.84 -18.35
N SER A 216 17.97 -20.82 -17.74
CA SER A 216 18.71 -22.06 -17.45
C SER A 216 18.02 -22.91 -16.38
N LEU A 217 17.35 -22.25 -15.43
CA LEU A 217 16.57 -22.89 -14.38
C LEU A 217 15.08 -23.02 -14.73
N GLY A 218 14.62 -22.32 -15.77
CA GLY A 218 13.21 -22.18 -16.12
C GLY A 218 12.42 -21.45 -15.03
N MET A 219 13.01 -20.42 -14.42
CA MET A 219 12.45 -19.77 -13.23
C MET A 219 12.34 -18.27 -13.37
N VAL A 220 11.34 -17.70 -12.69
CA VAL A 220 11.14 -16.26 -12.56
C VAL A 220 11.24 -15.88 -11.09
N PHE A 221 12.10 -14.92 -10.78
CA PHE A 221 12.34 -14.41 -9.43
C PHE A 221 11.78 -13.02 -9.29
N GLY A 222 11.20 -12.73 -8.12
CA GLY A 222 10.83 -11.37 -7.80
C GLY A 222 9.90 -11.23 -6.59
N TRP A 223 9.15 -10.14 -6.55
CA TRP A 223 8.26 -9.78 -5.44
C TRP A 223 6.82 -10.05 -5.83
N ALA A 224 6.20 -11.01 -5.14
CA ALA A 224 4.78 -11.26 -5.29
C ALA A 224 3.92 -10.30 -4.47
N ILE A 225 4.42 -9.90 -3.29
CA ILE A 225 3.82 -8.89 -2.43
C ILE A 225 4.91 -7.89 -2.06
N VAL A 226 4.59 -6.60 -2.08
CA VAL A 226 5.44 -5.55 -1.54
C VAL A 226 4.69 -4.89 -0.39
N CYS A 227 5.28 -4.91 0.81
CA CYS A 227 4.70 -4.32 2.01
C CYS A 227 5.20 -2.88 2.20
N LYS A 228 6.51 -2.65 2.07
CA LYS A 228 7.12 -1.31 2.21
C LYS A 228 8.18 -1.05 1.16
N ILE A 229 8.38 0.22 0.85
CA ILE A 229 9.51 0.76 0.08
C ILE A 229 10.10 1.94 0.86
N ASN A 230 11.41 1.95 1.06
CA ASN A 230 12.16 2.92 1.86
C ASN A 230 11.60 3.11 3.28
N GLY A 231 11.11 2.01 3.89
CA GLY A 231 10.50 2.03 5.22
C GLY A 231 9.05 2.55 5.26
N GLU A 232 8.50 3.03 4.14
CA GLU A 232 7.12 3.52 4.04
C GLU A 232 6.19 2.45 3.46
N ASP A 233 4.93 2.46 3.91
CA ASP A 233 3.90 1.52 3.43
C ASP A 233 3.68 1.65 1.92
N TYR A 234 3.71 0.51 1.25
CA TYR A 234 3.41 0.38 -0.17
C TYR A 234 1.94 -0.02 -0.35
N TYR A 235 1.26 0.65 -1.28
CA TYR A 235 -0.09 0.28 -1.69
C TYR A 235 -0.06 -0.14 -3.16
N ASP A 236 -0.70 -1.24 -3.45
CA ASP A 236 -0.88 -1.76 -4.79
C ASP A 236 -2.29 -1.44 -5.30
N LEU A 237 -2.46 -1.21 -6.60
CA LEU A 237 -3.77 -1.02 -7.19
C LEU A 237 -4.33 -2.37 -7.62
N ASN A 238 -5.00 -3.05 -6.70
CA ASN A 238 -5.71 -4.28 -7.01
C ASN A 238 -7.05 -3.97 -7.66
N ILE A 239 -7.48 -4.84 -8.59
CA ILE A 239 -8.81 -4.78 -9.18
C ILE A 239 -9.75 -5.51 -8.22
N ASP A 240 -10.74 -4.81 -7.69
CA ASP A 240 -11.76 -5.41 -6.85
C ASP A 240 -12.74 -6.29 -7.65
N LYS A 241 -13.67 -6.97 -6.97
CA LYS A 241 -14.67 -7.81 -7.63
C LYS A 241 -15.60 -7.04 -8.59
N GLY A 242 -15.70 -5.71 -8.45
CA GLY A 242 -16.47 -4.82 -9.30
C GLY A 242 -15.70 -4.25 -10.49
N GLY A 243 -14.41 -4.57 -10.63
CA GLY A 243 -13.55 -4.04 -11.69
C GLY A 243 -12.91 -2.68 -11.36
N GLU A 244 -13.13 -2.14 -10.16
CA GLU A 244 -12.53 -0.88 -9.73
C GLU A 244 -11.11 -1.11 -9.17
N ARG A 245 -10.18 -0.23 -9.54
CA ARG A 245 -8.82 -0.26 -8.97
C ARG A 245 -8.83 0.38 -7.59
N VAL A 246 -8.65 -0.44 -6.56
CA VAL A 246 -8.59 0.00 -5.16
C VAL A 246 -7.14 -0.05 -4.65
N PRO A 247 -6.64 1.02 -4.00
CA PRO A 247 -5.36 0.96 -3.31
C PRO A 247 -5.44 -0.01 -2.12
N GLU A 248 -4.58 -1.03 -2.12
CA GLU A 248 -4.48 -2.04 -1.08
C GLU A 248 -3.06 -2.07 -0.53
N HIS A 249 -2.92 -1.86 0.78
CA HIS A 249 -1.68 -2.14 1.48
C HIS A 249 -1.80 -3.50 2.15
N ILE A 250 -0.78 -4.34 1.96
CA ILE A 250 -0.64 -5.61 2.67
C ILE A 250 0.40 -5.42 3.77
N PRO A 251 0.01 -5.40 5.06
CA PRO A 251 0.93 -5.29 6.18
C PRO A 251 1.92 -6.47 6.26
N GLU A 252 3.11 -6.22 6.82
CA GLU A 252 4.18 -7.22 6.93
C GLU A 252 3.79 -8.45 7.76
N ASP A 253 3.01 -8.27 8.83
CA ASP A 253 2.51 -9.34 9.69
C ASP A 253 1.48 -10.22 8.97
N ALA A 254 0.54 -9.60 8.26
CA ALA A 254 -0.42 -10.30 7.43
C ALA A 254 0.27 -11.09 6.30
N MET A 255 1.22 -10.46 5.61
CA MET A 255 2.03 -11.12 4.57
C MET A 255 2.83 -12.29 5.12
N LEU A 256 3.48 -12.12 6.29
CA LEU A 256 4.28 -13.19 6.92
C LEU A 256 3.39 -14.39 7.27
N LYS A 257 2.24 -14.15 7.89
CA LYS A 257 1.27 -15.22 8.22
C LYS A 257 0.80 -15.95 6.96
N ALA A 258 0.36 -15.19 5.95
CA ALA A 258 -0.08 -15.76 4.68
C ALA A 258 1.03 -16.55 3.97
N THR A 259 2.29 -16.10 4.06
CA THR A 259 3.43 -16.81 3.48
C THR A 259 3.68 -18.16 4.16
N ILE A 260 3.60 -18.21 5.49
CA ILE A 260 3.77 -19.44 6.26
C ILE A 260 2.66 -20.43 5.92
N ASP A 261 1.41 -19.96 5.88
CA ASP A 261 0.25 -20.80 5.53
C ASP A 261 0.37 -21.33 4.10
N PHE A 262 0.72 -20.46 3.14
CA PHE A 262 0.96 -20.83 1.74
C PHE A 262 2.03 -21.92 1.62
N MET A 263 3.22 -21.69 2.18
CA MET A 263 4.34 -22.63 2.07
C MET A 263 4.11 -23.96 2.79
N SER A 264 3.17 -24.01 3.74
CA SER A 264 2.79 -25.20 4.49
C SER A 264 1.89 -26.16 3.71
N GLY A 265 1.18 -25.71 2.66
CA GLY A 265 0.22 -26.58 1.96
C GLY A 265 -0.14 -26.23 0.51
N ALA A 266 -0.08 -24.96 0.10
CA ALA A 266 -0.45 -24.51 -1.24
C ALA A 266 0.80 -24.03 -1.98
N ARG A 267 1.32 -24.83 -2.92
CA ARG A 267 2.50 -24.46 -3.75
C ARG A 267 2.16 -24.23 -5.21
N ALA A 268 0.89 -24.34 -5.56
CA ALA A 268 0.41 -24.12 -6.92
C ALA A 268 0.37 -22.63 -7.26
N GLY A 269 0.64 -22.31 -8.52
CA GLY A 269 0.36 -21.00 -9.11
C GLY A 269 -0.56 -21.17 -10.32
N ASN A 270 -1.50 -20.25 -10.52
CA ASN A 270 -2.39 -20.23 -11.67
C ASN A 270 -2.15 -18.99 -12.54
N GLU A 271 -2.81 -18.93 -13.69
CA GLU A 271 -2.73 -17.77 -14.58
C GLU A 271 -3.84 -16.79 -14.19
N MET A 272 -3.47 -15.67 -13.56
CA MET A 272 -4.39 -14.56 -13.25
C MET A 272 -5.57 -14.93 -12.35
N HIS A 273 -5.36 -15.78 -11.33
CA HIS A 273 -6.44 -16.28 -10.45
C HIS A 273 -7.55 -17.08 -11.16
N ALA A 274 -7.27 -17.61 -12.35
CA ALA A 274 -8.24 -18.35 -13.14
C ALA A 274 -7.67 -19.67 -13.69
N GLY A 275 -8.54 -20.69 -13.72
CA GLY A 275 -8.23 -21.98 -14.33
C GLY A 275 -7.42 -22.92 -13.42
N PRO A 276 -7.00 -24.09 -13.96
CA PRO A 276 -6.23 -25.07 -13.21
C PRO A 276 -4.82 -24.55 -12.90
N ASP A 277 -4.20 -25.11 -11.86
CA ASP A 277 -2.79 -24.88 -11.51
C ASP A 277 -1.91 -25.01 -12.75
N LYS A 278 -1.19 -23.94 -13.09
CA LYS A 278 -0.29 -23.91 -14.25
C LYS A 278 1.18 -23.91 -13.86
N GLY A 279 1.56 -23.68 -12.61
CA GLY A 279 2.97 -23.73 -12.21
C GLY A 279 3.16 -23.99 -10.73
N THR A 280 4.41 -23.92 -10.29
CA THR A 280 4.75 -24.17 -8.88
C THR A 280 5.67 -23.10 -8.34
N PHE A 281 5.33 -22.58 -7.18
CA PHE A 281 6.24 -21.76 -6.38
C PHE A 281 7.25 -22.68 -5.69
N VAL A 282 8.51 -22.57 -6.10
CA VAL A 282 9.60 -23.43 -5.63
C VAL A 282 10.23 -22.86 -4.36
N CYS A 283 10.30 -21.53 -4.27
CA CYS A 283 10.75 -20.80 -3.09
C CYS A 283 9.80 -19.64 -2.80
N ALA A 284 9.53 -19.41 -1.52
CA ALA A 284 8.93 -18.18 -1.05
C ALA A 284 9.66 -17.75 0.23
N TRP A 285 10.02 -16.48 0.30
CA TRP A 285 10.80 -15.92 1.40
C TRP A 285 10.14 -14.62 1.88
N PRO A 286 9.61 -14.60 3.11
CA PRO A 286 9.09 -13.36 3.68
C PRO A 286 10.26 -12.48 4.12
N MET A 287 10.30 -11.26 3.62
CA MET A 287 11.27 -10.24 4.00
C MET A 287 10.54 -9.12 4.73
N THR A 288 10.39 -9.24 6.05
CA THR A 288 9.86 -8.14 6.90
C THR A 288 11.00 -7.26 7.39
N THR A 289 10.70 -6.09 7.93
CA THR A 289 11.69 -5.19 8.53
C THR A 289 12.46 -5.88 9.66
N GLU A 290 11.76 -6.63 10.51
CA GLU A 290 12.38 -7.38 11.62
C GLU A 290 13.21 -8.58 11.15
N ILE A 291 12.77 -9.31 10.11
CA ILE A 291 13.57 -10.39 9.50
C ILE A 291 14.85 -9.82 8.91
N ALA A 292 14.76 -8.74 8.13
CA ALA A 292 15.92 -8.10 7.52
C ALA A 292 16.94 -7.66 8.58
N LYS A 293 16.47 -6.96 9.62
CA LYS A 293 17.29 -6.52 10.76
C LYS A 293 17.96 -7.68 11.49
N THR A 294 17.20 -8.72 11.83
CA THR A 294 17.70 -9.87 12.62
C THR A 294 18.75 -10.67 11.84
N MET A 295 18.59 -10.77 10.53
CA MET A 295 19.52 -11.51 9.67
C MET A 295 20.68 -10.66 9.14
N GLY A 296 20.76 -9.38 9.51
CA GLY A 296 21.80 -8.47 9.04
C GLY A 296 21.69 -8.13 7.55
N ILE A 297 20.48 -8.14 7.00
CA ILE A 297 20.20 -7.81 5.59
C ILE A 297 19.82 -6.33 5.50
N THR A 298 20.50 -5.59 4.63
CA THR A 298 20.11 -4.22 4.27
C THR A 298 19.20 -4.28 3.05
N THR A 299 18.02 -3.69 3.15
CA THR A 299 17.04 -3.63 2.06
C THR A 299 16.26 -2.33 2.13
N ASP A 300 15.90 -1.79 0.97
CA ASP A 300 14.95 -0.70 0.83
C ASP A 300 13.51 -1.22 0.69
N ARG A 301 13.31 -2.53 0.57
CA ARG A 301 12.01 -3.15 0.28
C ARG A 301 11.72 -4.33 1.19
N THR A 302 10.46 -4.42 1.62
CA THR A 302 9.92 -5.56 2.39
C THR A 302 8.69 -6.13 1.71
N GLY A 303 8.37 -7.39 1.97
CA GLY A 303 7.32 -8.13 1.28
C GLY A 303 7.62 -9.61 1.11
N LEU A 304 6.97 -10.24 0.12
CA LEU A 304 7.14 -11.64 -0.22
C LEU A 304 7.98 -11.78 -1.49
N MET A 305 9.19 -12.33 -1.35
CA MET A 305 10.00 -12.75 -2.49
C MET A 305 9.64 -14.18 -2.90
N VAL A 306 9.59 -14.44 -4.20
CA VAL A 306 9.23 -15.74 -4.77
C VAL A 306 10.19 -16.18 -5.88
N ALA A 307 10.30 -17.49 -6.04
CA ALA A 307 10.84 -18.15 -7.22
C ALA A 307 9.75 -19.05 -7.83
N TYR A 308 9.22 -18.64 -8.97
CA TYR A 308 8.14 -19.31 -9.67
C TYR A 308 8.70 -20.13 -10.84
N ARG A 309 8.26 -21.37 -11.00
CA ARG A 309 8.53 -22.21 -12.17
C ARG A 309 7.27 -22.27 -13.04
N PRO A 310 7.13 -21.38 -14.03
CA PRO A 310 6.06 -21.46 -15.01
C PRO A 310 6.32 -22.58 -16.05
N PRO A 311 5.28 -22.99 -16.80
CA PRO A 311 5.44 -23.73 -18.05
C PRO A 311 6.19 -22.90 -19.10
N ALA A 312 6.72 -23.56 -20.13
CA ALA A 312 7.59 -22.93 -21.12
C ALA A 312 6.93 -21.77 -21.89
N ASP A 313 5.64 -21.87 -22.22
CA ASP A 313 4.89 -20.82 -22.89
C ASP A 313 4.68 -19.58 -22.00
N VAL A 314 4.40 -19.79 -20.71
CA VAL A 314 4.29 -18.70 -19.73
C VAL A 314 5.66 -18.09 -19.42
N LEU A 315 6.73 -18.89 -19.36
CA LEU A 315 8.10 -18.40 -19.21
C LEU A 315 8.48 -17.45 -20.36
N ALA A 316 8.08 -17.79 -21.59
CA ALA A 316 8.31 -16.95 -22.76
C ALA A 316 7.61 -15.58 -22.65
N LYS A 317 6.43 -15.51 -22.03
CA LYS A 317 5.71 -14.24 -21.76
C LYS A 317 6.42 -13.36 -20.72
N PHE A 318 7.03 -13.97 -19.69
CA PHE A 318 7.88 -13.22 -18.77
C PHE A 318 9.16 -12.72 -19.46
N LYS A 319 9.74 -13.55 -20.35
CA LYS A 319 10.93 -13.17 -21.13
C LYS A 319 10.65 -12.02 -22.10
N SER A 320 9.49 -12.01 -22.75
CA SER A 320 9.11 -10.95 -23.68
C SER A 320 8.70 -9.65 -22.96
N GLY A 321 8.50 -9.69 -21.64
CA GLY A 321 7.97 -8.58 -20.86
C GLY A 321 6.45 -8.42 -20.97
N GLU A 322 5.75 -9.35 -21.65
CA GLU A 322 4.29 -9.40 -21.67
C GLU A 322 3.73 -9.59 -20.25
N TYR A 323 4.38 -10.45 -19.45
CA TYR A 323 4.03 -10.65 -18.04
C TYR A 323 4.99 -9.91 -17.12
N THR A 324 4.40 -9.05 -16.28
CA THR A 324 5.12 -8.06 -15.47
C THR A 324 4.90 -8.24 -13.97
N GLY A 325 4.21 -9.31 -13.55
CA GLY A 325 3.93 -9.57 -12.14
C GLY A 325 3.55 -11.02 -11.87
N PHE A 326 3.50 -11.36 -10.58
CA PHE A 326 3.03 -12.67 -10.11
C PHE A 326 1.54 -12.61 -9.75
N SER A 327 0.87 -13.75 -9.90
CA SER A 327 -0.46 -14.02 -9.35
C SER A 327 -0.31 -15.12 -8.31
N ILE A 328 -0.65 -14.83 -7.05
CA ILE A 328 -0.65 -15.81 -5.94
C ILE A 328 -2.08 -16.01 -5.50
N GLU A 329 -2.60 -17.23 -5.58
CA GLU A 329 -3.94 -17.55 -5.10
C GLU A 329 -4.13 -17.22 -3.61
N GLY A 330 -5.29 -16.63 -3.28
CA GLY A 330 -5.72 -16.33 -1.92
C GLY A 330 -7.08 -15.63 -1.94
N ALA A 331 -7.94 -15.95 -0.97
CA ALA A 331 -9.22 -15.26 -0.81
C ALA A 331 -9.08 -14.18 0.27
N ARG A 332 -9.57 -12.97 -0.04
CA ARG A 332 -9.81 -11.95 0.99
C ARG A 332 -10.80 -12.49 2.01
N LEU A 333 -10.39 -12.61 3.26
CA LEU A 333 -11.35 -12.66 4.37
C LEU A 333 -11.95 -11.26 4.49
N SER A 334 -13.21 -11.09 4.09
CA SER A 334 -13.95 -9.89 4.45
C SER A 334 -14.01 -9.85 5.97
N SER A 335 -13.54 -8.77 6.59
CA SER A 335 -13.69 -8.54 8.01
C SER A 335 -15.17 -8.39 8.35
N MET A 336 -15.84 -9.50 8.61
CA MET A 336 -16.94 -9.60 9.57
C MET A 336 -16.56 -10.69 10.56
N GLU A 337 -16.80 -10.36 11.84
CA GLU A 337 -16.75 -11.24 13.01
C GLU A 337 -15.35 -11.59 13.54
N GLN A 338 -14.74 -10.64 14.25
CA GLN A 338 -14.17 -10.98 15.55
C GLN A 338 -15.31 -11.01 16.57
N GLU A 339 -16.05 -12.11 16.61
CA GLU A 339 -16.68 -12.62 17.82
C GLU A 339 -16.13 -14.04 18.04
N VAL A 340 -15.22 -14.17 19.01
CA VAL A 340 -15.27 -15.01 20.23
C VAL A 340 -13.94 -14.81 20.97
#